data_AF-T1ZGV4-F1
#
_entry.id   AF-T1ZGV4-F1
#
_cell.length_a   1.000
_cell.length_b   1.000
_cell.length_c   1.000
_cell.angle_alpha   90.00
_cell.angle_beta   90.00
_cell.angle_gamma   90.00
#
_symmetry.space_group_name_H-M   'P 1'
#
loop_
_entity.id
_entity.type
_entity.pdbx_description
1 polymer ?
#
loop_
_entity_poly.entity_id
_entity_poly.type
_entity_poly.pdbx_seq_one_letter_code
_entity_poly.pdbx_strand_id
1 'polypeptide(L)'
;MKKFFWGIVIFFSCLFFSQHVLAVSYDIESYKGDLQIHSDNTATFVEIVDYRFSSHYNGQVITLGTSGKVPRGFDVEGKPMIRALKNGQPKTNITAVQERIAGGYKYKIYNAGNKGDRVRIEITWKLKNMLFVYNDIVELHWIPISDWDKKLNNVEFRITPPATSQQTELYAHTGYFMKPAQVTREGDSYLIRVASIARNSNLEFHAYWNRSLITVPENSLAVIKRNWLQEFRRVEREVATDTKRYQKLVDWDLPLALVLVGLISLAFYIAFHLSTKPRATFPKHARLYEIPQDLPPMVIASNVFSVDLTELNPTKKQETALKFENLIQATLLDLIDRGNLVFTDDTKQPQLQRVTDKGLSDFEQEFLNMAMGDNNQILLKNLFSDFKIDNKIYSRGERAVRSAGNRVKNLLQHYLTTITEDIHEIIEREQLPNNYRSVTKKEFLYLYLAMFLMELIAIGSFGVLAWILLIYGLVFYRFAVSFFIAGGMLYYLLRKCKMVKRDGVLNEEGAENHYYWKSFANMLHEIAHLKDTEVEGVILWNRLLVYAAMFNCADKVSKTMKLRKITIDNPSMNAFVYQDMSYDFHTSSHAFVSYGTAANSASSFSVSSSGSSGGGFSGGGGGGGGGAF
;
A
#
# COMPACT_ATOMS: atom_id res chain seq x y z
N MET A 1 -6.24 -18.32 9.34
CA MET A 1 -6.70 -16.99 8.88
C MET A 1 -6.97 -15.98 10.00
N LYS A 2 -7.72 -16.31 11.07
CA LYS A 2 -7.99 -15.36 12.18
C LYS A 2 -6.73 -14.76 12.83
N LYS A 3 -5.68 -15.55 13.08
CA LYS A 3 -4.43 -15.05 13.70
C LYS A 3 -3.64 -14.08 12.80
N PHE A 4 -3.67 -14.30 11.49
CA PHE A 4 -3.03 -13.42 10.49
C PHE A 4 -3.83 -12.14 10.27
N PHE A 5 -5.16 -12.24 10.27
CA PHE A 5 -6.06 -11.08 10.23
C PHE A 5 -5.90 -10.19 11.47
N TRP A 6 -5.84 -10.78 12.68
CA TRP A 6 -5.52 -10.03 13.90
C TRP A 6 -4.12 -9.42 13.85
N GLY A 7 -3.13 -10.09 13.28
CA GLY A 7 -1.78 -9.53 13.07
C GLY A 7 -1.78 -8.30 12.15
N ILE A 8 -2.52 -8.36 11.04
CA ILE A 8 -2.69 -7.24 10.10
C ILE A 8 -3.50 -6.10 10.73
N VAL A 9 -4.59 -6.42 11.44
CA VAL A 9 -5.40 -5.41 12.13
C VAL A 9 -4.61 -4.72 13.23
N ILE A 10 -3.81 -5.46 14.00
CA ILE A 10 -2.91 -4.87 15.01
C ILE A 10 -1.86 -3.99 14.32
N PHE A 11 -1.19 -4.49 13.28
CA PHE A 11 -0.16 -3.75 12.54
C PHE A 11 -0.70 -2.47 11.89
N PHE A 12 -1.87 -2.52 11.24
CA PHE A 12 -2.51 -1.34 10.64
C PHE A 12 -3.15 -0.43 11.69
N SER A 13 -3.68 -0.96 12.80
CA SER A 13 -4.17 -0.11 13.90
C SER A 13 -3.05 0.75 14.49
N CYS A 14 -1.81 0.25 14.54
CA CYS A 14 -0.65 1.04 14.93
C CYS A 14 -0.31 2.18 13.97
N LEU A 15 -0.71 2.11 12.68
CA LEU A 15 -0.43 3.15 11.68
C LEU A 15 -1.44 4.33 11.72
N PHE A 16 -2.60 4.16 12.36
CA PHE A 16 -3.68 5.17 12.34
C PHE A 16 -3.93 5.89 13.68
N PHE A 17 -3.25 5.51 14.77
CA PHE A 17 -3.28 6.28 16.03
C PHE A 17 -2.19 7.37 16.05
N SER A 18 -2.32 8.35 15.16
CA SER A 18 -1.66 9.65 15.32
C SER A 18 -2.43 10.44 16.38
N GLN A 19 -2.06 10.30 17.67
CA GLN A 19 -2.48 11.31 18.63
C GLN A 19 -1.74 12.62 18.32
N HIS A 20 -2.51 13.67 18.04
CA HIS A 20 -2.03 15.04 18.24
C HIS A 20 -1.78 15.22 19.74
N VAL A 21 -0.63 14.77 20.23
CA VAL A 21 -0.08 15.30 21.46
C VAL A 21 -0.05 16.82 21.27
N LEU A 22 -0.62 17.58 22.20
CA LEU A 22 -0.39 19.02 22.32
C LEU A 22 1.08 19.25 22.72
N ALA A 23 2.00 18.72 21.92
CA ALA A 23 3.40 18.99 21.98
C ALA A 23 3.55 20.45 21.55
N VAL A 24 4.42 21.17 22.25
CA VAL A 24 4.78 22.52 21.84
C VAL A 24 5.22 22.46 20.37
N SER A 25 4.53 23.22 19.54
CA SER A 25 4.76 23.27 18.12
C SER A 25 5.78 24.37 17.86
N TYR A 26 6.97 23.98 17.42
CA TYR A 26 8.04 24.89 17.07
C TYR A 26 8.97 24.27 16.03
N ASP A 27 9.71 25.14 15.36
CA ASP A 27 10.80 24.83 14.47
C ASP A 27 12.10 25.45 14.99
N ILE A 28 13.23 24.82 14.69
CA ILE A 28 14.55 25.39 14.95
C ILE A 28 15.05 25.98 13.63
N GLU A 29 15.08 27.31 13.55
CA GLU A 29 15.44 28.07 12.35
C GLU A 29 16.96 28.07 12.13
N SER A 30 17.75 28.11 13.22
CA SER A 30 19.21 28.07 13.17
C SER A 30 19.81 27.43 14.42
N TYR A 31 20.97 26.79 14.25
CA TYR A 31 21.83 26.32 15.34
C TYR A 31 23.26 26.76 15.03
N LYS A 32 23.88 27.51 15.94
CA LYS A 32 25.27 27.96 15.79
C LYS A 32 26.11 27.56 16.99
N GLY A 33 27.27 26.99 16.73
CA GLY A 33 28.28 26.70 17.73
C GLY A 33 29.58 27.48 17.48
N ASP A 34 30.19 28.02 18.52
CA ASP A 34 31.55 28.54 18.48
C ASP A 34 32.37 27.90 19.60
N LEU A 35 33.32 27.04 19.22
CA LEU A 35 34.23 26.35 20.12
C LEU A 35 35.60 27.01 20.03
N GLN A 36 36.00 27.67 21.11
CA GLN A 36 37.32 28.28 21.26
C GLN A 36 38.15 27.43 22.22
N ILE A 37 39.22 26.85 21.72
CA ILE A 37 40.11 25.97 22.48
C ILE A 37 41.29 26.78 23.00
N HIS A 38 41.62 26.62 24.28
CA HIS A 38 42.71 27.31 24.96
C HIS A 38 43.94 26.43 25.08
N SER A 39 45.11 27.06 25.29
CA SER A 39 46.39 26.35 25.33
C SER A 39 46.49 25.36 26.49
N ASP A 40 45.73 25.51 27.56
CA ASP A 40 45.69 24.60 28.71
C ASP A 40 44.72 23.42 28.54
N ASN A 41 44.18 23.22 27.32
CA ASN A 41 43.17 22.21 26.98
C ASN A 41 41.80 22.43 27.65
N THR A 42 41.54 23.64 28.15
CA THR A 42 40.17 24.11 28.39
C THR A 42 39.56 24.65 27.10
N ALA A 43 38.24 24.78 27.06
CA ALA A 43 37.55 25.41 25.93
C ALA A 43 36.35 26.23 26.40
N THR A 44 36.02 27.25 25.61
CA THR A 44 34.77 28.00 25.72
C THR A 44 33.89 27.62 24.54
N PHE A 45 32.70 27.08 24.82
CA PHE A 45 31.73 26.71 23.79
C PHE A 45 30.51 27.61 23.90
N VAL A 46 30.25 28.41 22.87
CA VAL A 46 29.05 29.23 22.75
C VAL A 46 28.07 28.54 21.81
N GLU A 47 26.89 28.24 22.33
CA GLU A 47 25.78 27.63 21.60
C GLU A 47 24.65 28.65 21.45
N ILE A 48 24.20 28.88 20.22
CA ILE A 48 23.12 29.80 19.88
C ILE A 48 22.05 29.04 19.11
N VAL A 49 20.84 29.01 19.65
CA VAL A 49 19.71 28.29 19.05
C VAL A 49 18.55 29.23 18.83
N ASP A 50 18.10 29.34 17.57
CA ASP A 50 16.97 30.17 17.15
C ASP A 50 15.71 29.31 16.97
N TYR A 51 14.71 29.54 17.80
CA TYR A 51 13.42 28.86 17.79
C TYR A 51 12.33 29.76 17.19
N ARG A 52 11.40 29.15 16.45
CA ARG A 52 10.14 29.78 16.03
C ARG A 52 8.96 28.99 16.57
N PHE A 53 8.18 29.62 17.45
CA PHE A 53 7.05 28.97 18.11
C PHE A 53 5.75 29.15 17.32
N SER A 54 5.07 28.04 17.05
CA SER A 54 3.73 27.96 16.44
C SER A 54 2.62 27.69 17.47
N SER A 55 2.99 27.52 18.74
CA SER A 55 2.11 27.42 19.91
C SER A 55 2.64 28.25 21.09
N HIS A 56 1.88 28.35 22.17
CA HIS A 56 2.42 28.80 23.46
C HIS A 56 3.47 27.81 23.96
N TYR A 57 4.39 28.29 24.81
CA TYR A 57 5.49 27.50 25.37
C TYR A 57 5.86 28.01 26.77
N ASN A 58 6.45 27.15 27.59
CA ASN A 58 6.93 27.43 28.94
C ASN A 58 8.45 27.63 28.99
N GLY A 59 9.19 26.99 28.08
CA GLY A 59 10.65 27.05 28.12
C GLY A 59 11.35 26.28 27.01
N GLN A 60 12.69 26.27 27.10
CA GLN A 60 13.56 25.43 26.27
C GLN A 60 14.35 24.46 27.14
N VAL A 61 14.71 23.32 26.56
CA VAL A 61 15.63 22.34 27.13
C VAL A 61 16.89 22.37 26.29
N ILE A 62 18.06 22.44 26.94
CA ILE A 62 19.36 22.22 26.31
C ILE A 62 20.13 21.19 27.14
N THR A 63 20.77 20.25 26.48
CA THR A 63 21.62 19.22 27.09
C THR A 63 23.05 19.34 26.58
N LEU A 64 24.01 18.96 27.41
CA LEU A 64 25.40 18.77 27.02
C LEU A 64 25.96 17.52 27.70
N GLY A 65 26.36 16.54 26.89
CA GLY A 65 26.98 15.31 27.35
C GLY A 65 28.39 15.51 27.94
N THR A 66 28.75 14.69 28.92
CA THR A 66 30.09 14.61 29.55
C THR A 66 30.71 13.20 29.51
N SER A 67 30.06 12.24 28.86
CA SER A 67 30.57 10.88 28.65
C SER A 67 30.59 10.53 27.15
N GLY A 68 31.20 9.41 26.74
CA GLY A 68 31.25 9.01 25.33
C GLY A 68 32.62 9.25 24.69
N LYS A 69 32.66 9.76 23.46
CA LYS A 69 33.91 9.98 22.69
C LYS A 69 34.65 11.25 23.12
N VAL A 70 34.87 11.44 24.43
CA VAL A 70 35.57 12.60 25.01
C VAL A 70 36.74 12.14 25.89
N PRO A 71 37.77 12.98 26.12
CA PRO A 71 38.93 12.60 26.91
C PRO A 71 38.57 12.23 28.36
N ARG A 72 39.42 11.41 29.00
CA ARG A 72 39.29 11.16 30.43
C ARG A 72 39.45 12.48 31.19
N GLY A 73 38.54 12.73 32.11
CA GLY A 73 38.50 13.98 32.87
C GLY A 73 37.85 15.14 32.14
N PHE A 74 37.20 14.92 30.99
CA PHE A 74 36.31 15.90 30.38
C PHE A 74 35.15 16.25 31.33
N ASP A 75 34.90 17.54 31.53
CA ASP A 75 33.80 18.03 32.36
C ASP A 75 33.41 19.47 31.98
N VAL A 76 32.21 19.87 32.40
CA VAL A 76 31.73 21.25 32.30
C VAL A 76 32.02 21.98 33.61
N GLU A 77 32.76 23.07 33.54
CA GLU A 77 33.14 23.86 34.71
C GLU A 77 32.04 24.85 35.11
N GLY A 78 31.51 24.65 36.32
CA GLY A 78 30.55 25.56 36.93
C GLY A 78 29.19 25.58 36.22
N LYS A 79 28.41 26.64 36.46
CA LYS A 79 27.16 26.88 35.76
C LYS A 79 27.43 27.69 34.48
N PRO A 80 26.84 27.32 33.33
CA PRO A 80 26.99 28.07 32.10
C PRO A 80 26.30 29.43 32.22
N MET A 81 26.75 30.40 31.41
CA MET A 81 26.03 31.66 31.25
C MET A 81 24.91 31.46 30.23
N ILE A 82 23.70 31.88 30.56
CA ILE A 82 22.51 31.69 29.71
C ILE A 82 21.88 33.06 29.45
N ARG A 83 21.62 33.38 28.19
CA ARG A 83 20.86 34.56 27.76
C ARG A 83 19.71 34.11 26.87
N ALA A 84 18.57 34.77 27.02
CA ALA A 84 17.44 34.57 26.12
C ALA A 84 17.02 35.89 25.50
N LEU A 85 16.75 35.89 24.20
CA LEU A 85 16.11 37.00 23.51
C LEU A 85 14.75 36.52 23.00
N LYS A 86 13.75 37.38 23.09
CA LYS A 86 12.42 37.16 22.51
C LYS A 86 12.12 38.27 21.53
N ASN A 87 11.88 37.92 20.27
CA ASN A 87 11.62 38.86 19.18
C ASN A 87 12.71 39.97 19.09
N GLY A 88 13.97 39.58 19.29
CA GLY A 88 15.13 40.49 19.28
C GLY A 88 15.38 41.26 20.57
N GLN A 89 14.49 41.20 21.57
CA GLN A 89 14.64 41.92 22.84
C GLN A 89 15.16 40.99 23.96
N PRO A 90 16.13 41.41 24.77
CA PRO A 90 16.61 40.63 25.92
C PRO A 90 15.48 40.30 26.90
N LYS A 91 15.41 39.06 27.35
CA LYS A 91 14.46 38.60 28.36
C LYS A 91 15.16 38.48 29.71
N THR A 92 14.79 39.35 30.65
CA THR A 92 15.41 39.45 31.97
C THR A 92 14.83 38.45 32.97
N ASN A 93 13.55 38.08 32.83
CA ASN A 93 12.89 37.09 33.68
C ASN A 93 13.09 35.68 33.10
N ILE A 94 14.31 35.15 33.24
CA ILE A 94 14.61 33.74 32.93
C ILE A 94 15.05 33.01 34.18
N THR A 95 14.64 31.74 34.30
CA THR A 95 15.12 30.84 35.34
C THR A 95 15.64 29.58 34.69
N ALA A 96 16.87 29.19 35.00
CA ALA A 96 17.47 27.97 34.50
C ALA A 96 17.65 26.96 35.64
N VAL A 97 17.06 25.77 35.47
CA VAL A 97 17.20 24.67 36.42
C VAL A 97 18.06 23.59 35.79
N GLN A 98 19.15 23.24 36.47
CA GLN A 98 20.03 22.15 36.08
C GLN A 98 19.49 20.82 36.61
N GLU A 99 19.36 19.84 35.73
CA GLU A 99 19.07 18.44 36.03
C GLU A 99 20.28 17.60 35.63
N ARG A 100 20.72 16.69 36.50
CA ARG A 100 21.78 15.73 36.16
C ARG A 100 21.17 14.58 35.36
N ILE A 101 21.73 14.28 34.20
CA ILE A 101 21.34 13.14 33.36
C ILE A 101 22.47 12.11 33.33
N ALA A 102 22.16 10.88 32.90
CA ALA A 102 23.18 9.84 32.75
C ALA A 102 24.21 10.30 31.70
N GLY A 103 25.41 10.67 32.17
CA GLY A 103 26.50 11.09 31.29
C GLY A 103 26.42 12.52 30.76
N GLY A 104 25.80 13.46 31.47
CA GLY A 104 25.78 14.87 31.07
C GLY A 104 24.96 15.80 31.96
N TYR A 105 24.75 17.00 31.47
CA TYR A 105 23.91 18.02 32.10
C TYR A 105 22.71 18.36 31.21
N LYS A 106 21.57 18.62 31.85
CA LYS A 106 20.35 19.13 31.21
C LYS A 106 19.94 20.43 31.88
N TYR A 107 19.62 21.45 31.09
CA TYR A 107 19.14 22.73 31.57
C TYR A 107 17.73 22.96 31.04
N LYS A 108 16.78 23.12 31.97
CA LYS A 108 15.44 23.63 31.67
C LYS A 108 15.42 25.13 31.88
N ILE A 109 15.24 25.87 30.79
CA ILE A 109 15.26 27.33 30.75
C ILE A 109 13.81 27.79 30.67
N TYR A 110 13.27 28.23 31.79
CA TYR A 110 11.93 28.77 31.89
C TYR A 110 11.91 30.19 31.36
N ASN A 111 11.20 30.39 30.26
CA ASN A 111 11.06 31.68 29.60
C ASN A 111 9.75 31.76 28.80
N ALA A 112 8.64 31.40 29.44
CA ALA A 112 7.31 31.25 28.84
C ALA A 112 6.92 32.39 27.88
N GLY A 113 6.24 32.03 26.79
CA GLY A 113 5.81 32.97 25.76
C GLY A 113 4.66 32.44 24.93
N ASN A 114 4.37 33.16 23.85
CA ASN A 114 3.14 33.01 23.08
C ASN A 114 3.41 32.44 21.69
N LYS A 115 2.35 31.94 21.06
CA LYS A 115 2.37 31.57 19.64
C LYS A 115 2.87 32.74 18.79
N GLY A 116 3.79 32.45 17.86
CA GLY A 116 4.39 33.42 16.95
C GLY A 116 5.71 34.02 17.43
N ASP A 117 6.09 33.81 18.70
CA ASP A 117 7.35 34.31 19.23
C ASP A 117 8.55 33.63 18.54
N ARG A 118 9.59 34.42 18.28
CA ARG A 118 10.94 33.95 17.96
C ARG A 118 11.81 34.08 19.19
N VAL A 119 12.46 32.98 19.57
CA VAL A 119 13.30 32.93 20.77
C VAL A 119 14.71 32.55 20.37
N ARG A 120 15.69 33.33 20.82
CA ARG A 120 17.10 32.96 20.75
C ARG A 120 17.57 32.57 22.14
N ILE A 121 18.15 31.39 22.27
CA ILE A 121 18.89 30.97 23.46
C ILE A 121 20.37 31.01 23.15
N GLU A 122 21.14 31.72 23.97
CA GLU A 122 22.60 31.76 23.92
C GLU A 122 23.14 31.15 25.21
N ILE A 123 23.94 30.09 25.11
CA ILE A 123 24.59 29.44 26.24
C ILE A 123 26.10 29.46 26.05
N THR A 124 26.83 29.85 27.10
CA THR A 124 28.29 29.76 27.15
C THR A 124 28.72 28.72 28.16
N TRP A 125 29.29 27.63 27.67
CA TRP A 125 29.86 26.53 28.41
C TRP A 125 31.37 26.73 28.61
N LYS A 126 31.86 26.45 29.81
CA LYS A 126 33.29 26.30 30.09
C LYS A 126 33.61 24.82 30.18
N LEU A 127 34.51 24.33 29.34
CA LEU A 127 34.83 22.90 29.20
C LEU A 127 36.27 22.66 29.65
N LYS A 128 36.52 21.51 30.27
CA LYS A 128 37.86 21.03 30.65
C LYS A 128 38.22 19.80 29.85
N ASN A 129 39.52 19.64 29.54
CA ASN A 129 40.08 18.48 28.84
C ASN A 129 39.36 18.18 27.51
N MET A 130 39.26 19.19 26.64
CA MET A 130 38.50 19.09 25.38
C MET A 130 39.17 18.15 24.36
N LEU A 131 40.50 18.15 24.30
CA LEU A 131 41.28 17.40 23.32
C LEU A 131 41.93 16.17 23.95
N PHE A 132 41.99 15.09 23.17
CA PHE A 132 42.88 13.96 23.43
C PHE A 132 44.32 14.39 23.12
N VAL A 133 45.24 14.14 24.04
CA VAL A 133 46.62 14.63 23.94
C VAL A 133 47.57 13.46 23.67
N TYR A 134 48.00 13.32 22.42
CA TYR A 134 48.97 12.30 22.00
C TYR A 134 50.40 12.85 21.95
N ASN A 135 51.38 12.00 21.64
CA ASN A 135 52.78 12.43 21.56
C ASN A 135 53.04 13.34 20.34
N ASP A 136 52.32 13.13 19.24
CA ASP A 136 52.53 13.79 17.94
C ASP A 136 51.45 14.83 17.60
N ILE A 137 50.21 14.63 18.04
CA ILE A 137 49.07 15.51 17.78
C ILE A 137 48.19 15.72 19.01
N VAL A 138 47.32 16.72 18.91
CA VAL A 138 46.09 16.78 19.70
C VAL A 138 44.89 16.49 18.81
N GLU A 139 43.96 15.70 19.31
CA GLU A 139 42.75 15.29 18.59
C GLU A 139 41.50 15.85 19.27
N LEU A 140 40.65 16.50 18.48
CA LEU A 140 39.26 16.77 18.82
C LEU A 140 38.41 15.63 18.27
N HIS A 141 37.79 14.88 19.17
CA HIS A 141 36.72 13.94 18.86
C HIS A 141 35.49 14.39 19.62
N TRP A 142 34.49 14.93 18.93
CA TRP A 142 33.36 15.54 19.64
C TRP A 142 32.05 15.45 18.86
N ILE A 143 30.96 15.16 19.56
CA ILE A 143 29.62 15.04 18.98
C ILE A 143 28.74 16.15 19.59
N PRO A 144 28.79 17.39 19.07
CA PRO A 144 28.01 18.48 19.67
C PRO A 144 26.50 18.35 19.46
N ILE A 145 26.05 17.57 18.48
CA ILE A 145 24.62 17.37 18.18
C ILE A 145 24.34 15.88 18.19
N SER A 146 23.38 15.42 19.00
CA SER A 146 22.99 13.99 19.08
C SER A 146 21.50 13.72 19.20
N ASP A 147 20.81 14.42 20.09
CA ASP A 147 19.50 13.99 20.64
C ASP A 147 18.45 15.11 20.56
N TRP A 148 18.53 15.93 19.50
CA TRP A 148 17.54 16.97 19.22
C TRP A 148 16.20 16.38 18.80
N ASP A 149 15.13 16.85 19.45
CA ASP A 149 13.77 16.35 19.24
C ASP A 149 13.10 16.91 17.97
N LYS A 150 13.72 17.92 17.35
CA LYS A 150 13.34 18.53 16.08
C LYS A 150 14.51 18.55 15.11
N LYS A 151 14.17 18.69 13.82
CA LYS A 151 15.14 18.97 12.76
C LYS A 151 15.81 20.33 13.03
N LEU A 152 17.13 20.37 12.91
CA LEU A 152 17.91 21.61 12.95
C LEU A 152 18.13 22.12 11.53
N ASN A 153 17.84 23.40 11.28
CA ASN A 153 18.15 24.05 10.01
C ASN A 153 19.34 24.99 10.18
N ASN A 154 20.03 25.31 9.08
CA ASN A 154 21.12 26.30 9.05
C ASN A 154 22.15 26.10 10.17
N VAL A 155 22.70 24.88 10.26
CA VAL A 155 23.65 24.52 11.29
C VAL A 155 25.04 25.03 10.90
N GLU A 156 25.66 25.81 11.77
CA GLU A 156 26.99 26.39 11.57
C GLU A 156 27.86 26.17 12.82
N PHE A 157 29.09 25.71 12.65
CA PHE A 157 30.06 25.64 13.73
C PHE A 157 31.35 26.34 13.36
N ARG A 158 31.89 27.13 14.28
CA ARG A 158 33.25 27.66 14.22
C ARG A 158 34.09 26.93 15.27
N ILE A 159 35.23 26.40 14.87
CA ILE A 159 36.20 25.76 15.77
C ILE A 159 37.52 26.50 15.63
N THR A 160 37.98 27.09 16.74
CA THR A 160 39.16 27.94 16.80
C THR A 160 40.20 27.30 17.73
N PRO A 161 41.38 26.88 17.21
CA PRO A 161 42.48 26.38 18.02
C PRO A 161 43.18 27.53 18.78
N PRO A 162 44.01 27.22 19.79
CA PRO A 162 44.69 28.24 20.59
C PRO A 162 45.74 29.05 19.82
N ALA A 163 46.31 28.49 18.74
CA ALA A 163 47.22 29.20 17.84
C ALA A 163 47.23 28.56 16.44
N THR A 164 47.81 29.27 15.47
CA THR A 164 47.99 28.80 14.09
C THR A 164 48.77 27.49 14.03
N SER A 165 48.29 26.54 13.23
CA SER A 165 49.04 25.33 12.90
C SER A 165 49.01 25.03 11.40
N GLN A 166 50.15 24.64 10.87
CA GLN A 166 50.25 24.12 9.50
C GLN A 166 49.86 22.64 9.41
N GLN A 167 49.95 21.90 10.52
CA GLN A 167 49.61 20.49 10.60
C GLN A 167 48.22 20.36 11.24
N THR A 168 47.17 20.41 10.41
CA THR A 168 45.78 20.30 10.87
C THR A 168 44.87 19.84 9.74
N GLU A 169 43.87 19.04 10.09
CA GLU A 169 42.70 18.73 9.26
C GLU A 169 41.46 18.65 10.16
N LEU A 170 40.28 18.90 9.58
CA LEU A 170 38.99 18.73 10.25
C LEU A 170 38.01 18.03 9.32
N TYR A 171 37.33 17.04 9.89
CA TYR A 171 36.27 16.25 9.29
C TYR A 171 34.99 16.43 10.12
N ALA A 172 33.87 16.53 9.42
CA ALA A 172 32.55 16.65 10.03
C ALA A 172 31.61 15.61 9.41
N HIS A 173 31.10 14.70 10.24
CA HIS A 173 30.32 13.54 9.83
C HIS A 173 28.87 13.69 10.28
N THR A 174 27.96 13.46 9.35
CA THR A 174 26.50 13.49 9.55
C THR A 174 25.85 12.11 9.41
N GLY A 175 26.65 11.06 9.18
CA GLY A 175 26.20 9.70 8.87
C GLY A 175 26.29 9.33 7.39
N TYR A 176 26.26 8.02 7.08
CA TYR A 176 26.57 7.47 5.75
C TYR A 176 25.62 7.90 4.62
N PHE A 177 24.35 8.17 4.94
CA PHE A 177 23.31 8.49 3.95
C PHE A 177 22.87 9.96 3.98
N MET A 178 23.53 10.79 4.80
CA MET A 178 23.20 12.19 4.95
C MET A 178 24.05 13.06 4.02
N LYS A 179 23.57 14.28 3.73
CA LYS A 179 24.36 15.25 2.97
C LYS A 179 25.63 15.60 3.75
N PRO A 180 26.80 15.58 3.11
CA PRO A 180 28.05 15.87 3.80
C PRO A 180 28.07 17.30 4.32
N ALA A 181 28.73 17.49 5.46
CA ALA A 181 29.04 18.81 5.97
C ALA A 181 30.05 19.51 5.07
N GLN A 182 29.89 20.82 4.88
CA GLN A 182 30.90 21.64 4.22
C GLN A 182 31.87 22.14 5.28
N VAL A 183 33.15 21.78 5.15
CA VAL A 183 34.22 22.24 6.03
C VAL A 183 35.11 23.20 5.25
N THR A 184 35.28 24.41 5.77
CA THR A 184 36.11 25.46 5.17
C THR A 184 37.07 26.00 6.23
N ARG A 185 38.31 26.28 5.83
CA ARG A 185 39.31 26.90 6.71
C ARG A 185 39.26 28.42 6.53
N GLU A 186 39.05 29.15 7.60
CA GLU A 186 39.04 30.62 7.65
C GLU A 186 40.18 31.09 8.57
N GLY A 187 41.35 31.37 7.99
CA GLY A 187 42.56 31.64 8.78
C GLY A 187 42.98 30.41 9.60
N ASP A 188 42.92 30.55 10.92
CA ASP A 188 43.23 29.47 11.87
C ASP A 188 42.02 28.68 12.33
N SER A 189 40.81 29.17 12.06
CA SER A 189 39.57 28.51 12.44
C SER A 189 39.04 27.63 11.32
N TYR A 190 38.22 26.64 11.69
CA TYR A 190 37.37 25.91 10.76
C TYR A 190 35.93 26.36 10.89
N LEU A 191 35.30 26.62 9.75
CA LEU A 191 33.87 26.86 9.62
C LEU A 191 33.21 25.63 9.00
N ILE A 192 32.28 25.03 9.73
CA ILE A 192 31.49 23.88 9.32
C ILE A 192 30.06 24.32 9.06
N ARG A 193 29.51 23.98 7.90
CA ARG A 193 28.12 24.28 7.53
C ARG A 193 27.37 23.02 7.14
N VAL A 194 26.18 22.85 7.73
CA VAL A 194 25.23 21.79 7.39
C VAL A 194 23.87 22.43 7.17
N ALA A 195 23.32 22.27 5.96
CA ALA A 195 22.04 22.90 5.61
C ALA A 195 20.91 22.47 6.57
N SER A 196 20.90 21.19 6.95
CA SER A 196 20.02 20.70 8.01
C SER A 196 20.45 19.35 8.57
N ILE A 197 20.16 19.12 9.85
CA ILE A 197 20.32 17.84 10.53
C ILE A 197 18.92 17.35 10.92
N ALA A 198 18.60 16.10 10.56
CA ALA A 198 17.31 15.50 10.89
C ALA A 198 17.17 15.29 12.41
N ARG A 199 15.94 15.16 12.88
CA ARG A 199 15.64 14.80 14.28
C ARG A 199 16.43 13.55 14.67
N ASN A 200 16.94 13.49 15.90
CA ASN A 200 17.70 12.35 16.44
C ASN A 200 18.88 11.90 15.56
N SER A 201 19.50 12.84 14.83
CA SER A 201 20.70 12.57 14.02
C SER A 201 21.91 13.28 14.61
N ASN A 202 23.09 12.72 14.37
CA ASN A 202 24.32 13.21 14.96
C ASN A 202 25.10 14.13 14.00
N LEU A 203 25.81 15.11 14.58
CA LEU A 203 26.95 15.75 13.94
C LEU A 203 28.18 15.43 14.77
N GLU A 204 29.17 14.79 14.15
CA GLU A 204 30.42 14.39 14.78
C GLU A 204 31.59 15.12 14.13
N PHE A 205 32.50 15.64 14.94
CA PHE A 205 33.73 16.29 14.52
C PHE A 205 34.94 15.44 14.87
N HIS A 206 35.84 15.38 13.90
CA HIS A 206 37.14 14.75 14.01
C HIS A 206 38.19 15.72 13.48
N ALA A 207 39.02 16.26 14.35
CA ALA A 207 40.05 17.20 13.95
C ALA A 207 41.36 16.93 14.67
N TYR A 208 42.47 17.33 14.07
CA TYR A 208 43.75 17.33 14.74
C TYR A 208 44.54 18.61 14.53
N TRP A 209 45.44 18.88 15.46
CA TRP A 209 46.48 19.90 15.33
C TRP A 209 47.81 19.38 15.89
N ASN A 210 48.88 20.12 15.66
CA ASN A 210 50.20 19.80 16.24
C ASN A 210 50.15 19.82 17.79
N ARG A 211 50.78 18.84 18.44
CA ARG A 211 50.85 18.72 19.92
C ARG A 211 51.40 19.97 20.62
N SER A 212 52.28 20.73 19.95
CA SER A 212 52.88 21.96 20.50
C SER A 212 51.89 23.10 20.76
N LEU A 213 50.66 23.03 20.21
CA LEU A 213 49.63 24.05 20.43
C LEU A 213 49.11 24.10 21.87
N ILE A 214 49.36 23.06 22.68
CA ILE A 214 48.84 22.96 24.03
C ILE A 214 49.96 22.75 25.07
N THR A 215 49.75 23.33 26.24
CA THR A 215 50.62 23.31 27.41
C THR A 215 49.93 22.52 28.52
N VAL A 216 49.87 21.19 28.35
CA VAL A 216 49.25 20.26 29.31
C VAL A 216 50.33 19.45 30.03
N PRO A 217 50.30 19.34 31.37
CA PRO A 217 51.22 18.49 32.13
C PRO A 217 51.17 17.03 31.70
N GLU A 218 52.33 16.36 31.66
CA GLU A 218 52.45 14.94 31.26
C GLU A 218 51.67 13.95 32.15
N ASN A 219 51.28 14.37 33.36
CA ASN A 219 50.46 13.58 34.28
C ASN A 219 48.94 13.86 34.15
N SER A 220 48.51 14.69 33.19
CA SER A 220 47.09 14.95 32.94
C SER A 220 46.37 13.69 32.44
N LEU A 221 45.10 13.53 32.84
CA LEU A 221 44.25 12.41 32.43
C LEU A 221 43.95 12.39 30.92
N ALA A 222 44.08 13.53 30.24
CA ALA A 222 43.88 13.65 28.80
C ALA A 222 45.08 13.16 27.97
N VAL A 223 46.25 12.95 28.60
CA VAL A 223 47.50 12.55 27.92
C VAL A 223 47.51 11.03 27.69
N ILE A 224 47.78 10.64 26.44
CA ILE A 224 47.88 9.26 26.00
C ILE A 224 49.25 9.06 25.34
N LYS A 225 50.09 8.23 25.97
CA LYS A 225 51.48 7.99 25.55
C LYS A 225 51.59 7.10 24.30
N ARG A 226 51.18 7.62 23.14
CA ARG A 226 51.36 7.00 21.81
C ARG A 226 51.31 8.06 20.71
N ASN A 227 51.82 7.72 19.53
CA ASN A 227 51.58 8.50 18.31
C ASN A 227 50.20 8.11 17.72
N TRP A 228 49.47 9.07 17.14
CA TRP A 228 48.11 8.84 16.66
C TRP A 228 47.85 9.38 15.24
N LEU A 229 48.69 10.25 14.69
CA LEU A 229 48.42 10.90 13.40
C LEU A 229 48.19 9.92 12.24
N GLN A 230 49.01 8.86 12.15
CA GLN A 230 48.87 7.87 11.08
C GLN A 230 47.56 7.09 11.20
N GLU A 231 47.15 6.80 12.43
CA GLU A 231 45.94 6.04 12.73
C GLU A 231 44.68 6.89 12.53
N PHE A 232 44.71 8.15 12.96
CA PHE A 232 43.68 9.15 12.63
C PHE A 232 43.42 9.19 11.12
N ARG A 233 44.48 9.36 10.31
CA ARG A 233 44.37 9.37 8.84
C ARG A 233 43.89 8.04 8.26
N ARG A 234 44.11 6.92 8.95
CA ARG A 234 43.62 5.60 8.53
C ARG A 234 42.12 5.52 8.75
N VAL A 235 41.65 5.90 9.92
CA VAL A 235 40.22 5.95 10.30
C VAL A 235 39.43 6.83 9.34
N GLU A 236 39.90 8.04 9.03
CA GLU A 236 39.20 8.96 8.12
C GLU A 236 39.09 8.42 6.69
N ARG A 237 40.14 7.77 6.18
CA ARG A 237 40.11 7.12 4.86
C ARG A 237 39.15 5.93 4.84
N GLU A 238 39.07 5.17 5.92
CA GLU A 238 38.15 4.04 6.08
C GLU A 238 36.70 4.54 6.08
N VAL A 239 36.38 5.56 6.89
CA VAL A 239 35.05 6.20 6.92
C VAL A 239 34.65 6.75 5.56
N ALA A 240 35.55 7.43 4.85
CA ALA A 240 35.27 7.95 3.50
C ALA A 240 35.01 6.84 2.47
N THR A 241 35.73 5.72 2.58
CA THR A 241 35.58 4.57 1.68
C THR A 241 34.28 3.82 1.97
N ASP A 242 33.98 3.56 3.24
CA ASP A 242 32.76 2.87 3.67
C ASP A 242 31.52 3.69 3.34
N THR A 243 31.57 5.01 3.50
CA THR A 243 30.48 5.90 3.08
C THR A 243 30.14 5.71 1.61
N LYS A 244 31.14 5.75 0.71
CA LYS A 244 30.92 5.53 -0.72
C LYS A 244 30.42 4.12 -1.02
N ARG A 245 30.95 3.11 -0.32
CA ARG A 245 30.55 1.72 -0.48
C ARG A 245 29.09 1.49 -0.10
N TYR A 246 28.66 1.98 1.07
CA TYR A 246 27.27 1.84 1.53
C TYR A 246 26.29 2.63 0.67
N GLN A 247 26.66 3.85 0.25
CA GLN A 247 25.87 4.62 -0.69
C GLN A 247 25.70 3.85 -2.01
N LYS A 248 26.79 3.35 -2.60
CA LYS A 248 26.71 2.52 -3.82
C LYS A 248 25.85 1.28 -3.63
N LEU A 249 26.00 0.58 -2.51
CA LEU A 249 25.24 -0.64 -2.21
C LEU A 249 23.73 -0.36 -2.19
N VAL A 250 23.31 0.70 -1.48
CA VAL A 250 21.89 1.05 -1.32
C VAL A 250 21.32 1.73 -2.57
N ASP A 251 22.09 2.60 -3.22
CA ASP A 251 21.62 3.36 -4.38
C ASP A 251 21.61 2.54 -5.67
N TRP A 252 22.52 1.57 -5.81
CA TRP A 252 22.74 0.85 -7.06
C TRP A 252 22.71 -0.67 -6.93
N ASP A 253 23.61 -1.25 -6.13
CA ASP A 253 23.83 -2.71 -6.19
C ASP A 253 22.57 -3.48 -5.74
N LEU A 254 21.91 -3.05 -4.66
CA LEU A 254 20.70 -3.69 -4.15
C LEU A 254 19.48 -3.49 -5.09
N PRO A 255 19.16 -2.27 -5.58
CA PRO A 255 18.13 -2.10 -6.60
C PRO A 255 18.38 -2.95 -7.85
N LEU A 256 19.63 -3.04 -8.32
CA LEU A 256 19.99 -3.86 -9.48
C LEU A 256 19.75 -5.35 -9.21
N ALA A 257 20.12 -5.84 -8.02
CA ALA A 257 19.82 -7.21 -7.62
C ALA A 257 18.31 -7.50 -7.61
N LEU A 258 17.48 -6.58 -7.10
CA LEU A 258 16.02 -6.73 -7.11
C LEU A 258 15.46 -6.79 -8.54
N VAL A 259 15.99 -5.97 -9.46
CA VAL A 259 15.60 -6.01 -10.88
C VAL A 259 15.97 -7.36 -11.50
N LEU A 260 17.18 -7.88 -11.25
CA LEU A 260 17.61 -9.19 -11.75
C LEU A 260 16.71 -10.33 -11.24
N VAL A 261 16.35 -10.32 -9.95
CA VAL A 261 15.41 -11.31 -9.39
C VAL A 261 14.02 -11.17 -10.03
N GLY A 262 13.58 -9.94 -10.31
CA GLY A 262 12.32 -9.67 -11.02
C GLY A 262 12.32 -10.23 -12.45
N LEU A 263 13.43 -10.12 -13.17
CA LEU A 263 13.58 -10.70 -14.51
C LEU A 263 13.55 -12.24 -14.48
N ILE A 264 14.15 -12.85 -13.45
CA ILE A 264 14.09 -14.31 -13.26
C ILE A 264 12.64 -14.75 -12.95
N SER A 265 11.92 -14.02 -12.10
CA SER A 265 10.50 -14.27 -11.84
C SER A 265 9.65 -14.17 -13.12
N LEU A 266 9.91 -13.15 -13.93
CA LEU A 266 9.25 -12.97 -15.22
C LEU A 266 9.54 -14.13 -16.17
N ALA A 267 10.78 -14.63 -16.22
CA ALA A 267 11.13 -15.78 -17.05
C ALA A 267 10.36 -17.05 -16.64
N PHE A 268 10.20 -17.31 -15.34
CA PHE A 268 9.37 -18.42 -14.86
C PHE A 268 7.89 -18.23 -15.18
N TYR A 269 7.38 -17.00 -15.06
CA TYR A 269 6.01 -16.70 -15.46
C TYR A 269 5.79 -16.88 -16.97
N ILE A 270 6.74 -16.44 -17.82
CA ILE A 270 6.70 -16.65 -19.26
C ILE A 270 6.73 -18.16 -19.58
N ALA A 271 7.59 -18.93 -18.92
CA ALA A 271 7.64 -20.38 -19.10
C ALA A 271 6.29 -21.04 -18.76
N PHE A 272 5.66 -20.64 -17.65
CA PHE A 272 4.31 -21.07 -17.28
C PHE A 272 3.26 -20.68 -18.34
N HIS A 273 3.31 -19.44 -18.83
CA HIS A 273 2.36 -18.96 -19.82
C HIS A 273 2.48 -19.70 -21.15
N LEU A 274 3.71 -19.95 -21.62
CA LEU A 274 3.97 -20.67 -22.85
C LEU A 274 3.59 -22.15 -22.76
N SER A 275 3.79 -22.80 -21.60
CA SER A 275 3.41 -24.20 -21.41
C SER A 275 1.89 -24.42 -21.32
N THR A 276 1.16 -23.39 -20.88
CA THR A 276 -0.31 -23.47 -20.68
C THR A 276 -1.11 -22.94 -21.85
N LYS A 277 -0.47 -22.24 -22.80
CA LYS A 277 -1.14 -21.70 -23.98
C LYS A 277 -1.50 -22.82 -24.97
N PRO A 278 -2.76 -22.87 -25.48
CA PRO A 278 -3.12 -23.79 -26.55
C PRO A 278 -2.25 -23.58 -27.80
N ARG A 279 -1.91 -24.67 -28.49
CA ARG A 279 -1.09 -24.63 -29.72
C ARG A 279 -1.88 -24.11 -30.93
N ALA A 280 -3.19 -24.34 -30.94
CA ALA A 280 -4.07 -23.88 -32.00
C ALA A 280 -4.10 -22.35 -32.11
N THR A 281 -3.96 -21.83 -33.33
CA THR A 281 -4.06 -20.40 -33.63
C THR A 281 -5.34 -20.12 -34.38
N PHE A 282 -6.15 -19.21 -33.85
CA PHE A 282 -7.43 -18.86 -34.44
C PHE A 282 -7.45 -17.42 -35.00
N PRO A 283 -8.15 -17.17 -36.13
CA PRO A 283 -8.43 -15.82 -36.61
C PRO A 283 -9.12 -14.95 -35.55
N LYS A 284 -8.70 -13.69 -35.41
CA LYS A 284 -9.21 -12.82 -34.33
C LYS A 284 -10.66 -12.32 -34.52
N HIS A 285 -11.14 -12.28 -35.76
CA HIS A 285 -12.42 -11.64 -36.14
C HIS A 285 -13.34 -12.57 -36.93
N ALA A 286 -13.24 -13.88 -36.69
CA ALA A 286 -14.18 -14.81 -37.30
C ALA A 286 -15.60 -14.57 -36.76
N ARG A 287 -16.58 -14.85 -37.63
CA ARG A 287 -18.00 -14.82 -37.36
C ARG A 287 -18.56 -16.20 -37.63
N LEU A 288 -19.34 -16.72 -36.70
CA LEU A 288 -20.09 -17.95 -36.87
C LEU A 288 -21.58 -17.61 -36.83
N TYR A 289 -22.32 -18.02 -37.86
CA TYR A 289 -23.74 -17.70 -38.02
C TYR A 289 -24.65 -18.75 -37.40
N GLU A 290 -24.15 -19.98 -37.26
CA GLU A 290 -24.84 -21.08 -36.60
C GLU A 290 -24.51 -21.08 -35.10
N ILE A 291 -25.49 -21.48 -34.30
CA ILE A 291 -25.32 -21.66 -32.87
C ILE A 291 -24.42 -22.89 -32.67
N PRO A 292 -23.28 -22.79 -31.95
CA PRO A 292 -22.37 -23.93 -31.81
C PRO A 292 -23.02 -25.16 -31.17
N GLN A 293 -23.80 -24.94 -30.10
CA GLN A 293 -24.52 -25.98 -29.36
C GLN A 293 -25.78 -25.38 -28.73
N ASP A 294 -26.90 -26.10 -28.79
CA ASP A 294 -28.17 -25.68 -28.20
C ASP A 294 -28.27 -26.15 -26.74
N LEU A 295 -27.61 -25.43 -25.84
CA LEU A 295 -27.60 -25.72 -24.39
C LEU A 295 -28.06 -24.49 -23.58
N PRO A 296 -28.60 -24.71 -22.36
CA PRO A 296 -28.98 -23.59 -21.49
C PRO A 296 -27.81 -22.63 -21.23
N PRO A 297 -28.06 -21.30 -21.15
CA PRO A 297 -26.99 -20.30 -21.01
C PRO A 297 -26.04 -20.51 -19.83
N MET A 298 -26.56 -20.96 -18.68
CA MET A 298 -25.75 -21.24 -17.49
C MET A 298 -24.85 -22.48 -17.66
N VAL A 299 -25.28 -23.47 -18.44
CA VAL A 299 -24.46 -24.64 -18.79
C VAL A 299 -23.32 -24.22 -19.72
N ILE A 300 -23.58 -23.35 -20.71
CA ILE A 300 -22.52 -22.79 -21.57
C ILE A 300 -21.54 -21.94 -20.77
N ALA A 301 -22.04 -21.12 -19.82
CA ALA A 301 -21.19 -20.30 -18.96
C ALA A 301 -20.19 -21.13 -18.17
N SER A 302 -20.66 -22.20 -17.53
CA SER A 302 -19.83 -23.11 -16.74
C SER A 302 -18.90 -23.96 -17.64
N ASN A 303 -19.45 -24.66 -18.64
CA ASN A 303 -18.66 -25.60 -19.45
C ASN A 303 -17.65 -24.91 -20.38
N VAL A 304 -18.04 -23.85 -21.09
CA VAL A 304 -17.19 -23.22 -22.13
C VAL A 304 -16.30 -22.14 -21.53
N PHE A 305 -16.87 -21.29 -20.68
CA PHE A 305 -16.17 -20.11 -20.16
C PHE A 305 -15.59 -20.30 -18.76
N SER A 306 -15.82 -21.45 -18.10
CA SER A 306 -15.49 -21.68 -16.69
C SER A 306 -15.96 -20.55 -15.80
N VAL A 307 -17.21 -20.14 -15.99
CA VAL A 307 -17.89 -19.12 -15.19
C VAL A 307 -19.06 -19.75 -14.47
N ASP A 308 -18.85 -20.08 -13.20
CA ASP A 308 -19.92 -20.53 -12.31
C ASP A 308 -20.64 -19.37 -11.63
N LEU A 309 -21.89 -19.59 -11.21
CA LEU A 309 -22.68 -18.58 -10.49
C LEU A 309 -22.05 -18.19 -9.15
N THR A 310 -21.31 -19.11 -8.50
CA THR A 310 -20.58 -18.79 -7.27
C THR A 310 -19.46 -17.77 -7.46
N GLU A 311 -18.93 -17.62 -8.69
CA GLU A 311 -17.91 -16.63 -9.04
C GLU A 311 -18.51 -15.25 -9.26
N LEU A 312 -19.69 -15.25 -9.84
CA LEU A 312 -20.51 -14.09 -10.14
C LEU A 312 -21.29 -13.60 -8.91
N ASN A 313 -21.00 -14.15 -7.74
CA ASN A 313 -21.64 -13.79 -6.48
C ASN A 313 -21.53 -12.27 -6.24
N PRO A 314 -22.64 -11.52 -6.20
CA PRO A 314 -22.62 -10.06 -6.07
C PRO A 314 -22.03 -9.53 -4.75
N THR A 315 -21.81 -10.41 -3.75
CA THR A 315 -21.08 -10.06 -2.53
C THR A 315 -19.57 -10.00 -2.72
N LYS A 316 -19.04 -10.54 -3.82
CA LYS A 316 -17.62 -10.60 -4.17
C LYS A 316 -17.43 -10.05 -5.59
N LYS A 317 -16.86 -8.85 -5.74
CA LYS A 317 -16.53 -8.33 -7.07
C LYS A 317 -15.43 -9.19 -7.70
N GLN A 318 -15.77 -9.93 -8.76
CA GLN A 318 -14.83 -10.65 -9.62
C GLN A 318 -15.07 -10.23 -11.07
N GLU A 319 -13.98 -9.95 -11.79
CA GLU A 319 -14.05 -9.75 -13.24
C GLU A 319 -13.95 -11.09 -13.94
N THR A 320 -15.05 -11.48 -14.57
CA THR A 320 -15.26 -12.70 -15.37
C THR A 320 -15.58 -12.31 -16.81
N ALA A 321 -15.48 -13.27 -17.74
CA ALA A 321 -15.81 -13.03 -19.15
C ALA A 321 -17.30 -12.70 -19.37
N LEU A 322 -18.16 -13.21 -18.49
CA LEU A 322 -19.62 -13.02 -18.50
C LEU A 322 -20.06 -12.36 -17.20
N LYS A 323 -21.08 -11.51 -17.28
CA LYS A 323 -21.64 -10.85 -16.09
C LYS A 323 -22.83 -11.63 -15.55
N PHE A 324 -23.05 -11.50 -14.25
CA PHE A 324 -24.16 -12.14 -13.55
C PHE A 324 -25.52 -11.74 -14.14
N GLU A 325 -25.70 -10.42 -14.35
CA GLU A 325 -26.96 -9.85 -14.84
C GLU A 325 -27.35 -10.41 -16.21
N ASN A 326 -26.35 -10.61 -17.07
CA ASN A 326 -26.51 -11.16 -18.41
C ASN A 326 -26.95 -12.63 -18.38
N LEU A 327 -26.38 -13.44 -17.47
CA LEU A 327 -26.75 -14.84 -17.34
C LEU A 327 -28.16 -15.02 -16.80
N ILE A 328 -28.57 -14.20 -15.83
CA ILE A 328 -29.96 -14.18 -15.37
C ILE A 328 -30.91 -13.85 -16.53
N GLN A 329 -30.60 -12.79 -17.28
CA GLN A 329 -31.44 -12.36 -18.39
C GLN A 329 -31.53 -13.46 -19.46
N ALA A 330 -30.40 -14.06 -19.82
CA ALA A 330 -30.35 -15.15 -20.78
C ALA A 330 -31.17 -16.36 -20.32
N THR A 331 -31.04 -16.79 -19.07
CA THR A 331 -31.78 -17.93 -18.53
C THR A 331 -33.28 -17.65 -18.48
N LEU A 332 -33.72 -16.46 -18.04
CA LEU A 332 -35.14 -16.13 -18.06
C LEU A 332 -35.69 -16.07 -19.49
N LEU A 333 -34.92 -15.55 -20.46
CA LEU A 333 -35.31 -15.56 -21.87
C LEU A 333 -35.39 -16.99 -22.44
N ASP A 334 -34.46 -17.87 -22.08
CA ASP A 334 -34.48 -19.29 -22.45
C ASP A 334 -35.78 -19.97 -21.99
N LEU A 335 -36.18 -19.71 -20.74
CA LEU A 335 -37.40 -20.24 -20.16
C LEU A 335 -38.68 -19.66 -20.77
N ILE A 336 -38.63 -18.41 -21.27
CA ILE A 336 -39.76 -17.82 -22.01
C ILE A 336 -39.85 -18.39 -23.42
N ASP A 337 -38.70 -18.56 -24.11
CA ASP A 337 -38.63 -19.16 -25.44
C ASP A 337 -39.21 -20.58 -25.44
N ARG A 338 -38.84 -21.37 -24.42
CA ARG A 338 -39.35 -22.73 -24.19
C ARG A 338 -40.81 -22.80 -23.70
N GLY A 339 -41.42 -21.65 -23.40
CA GLY A 339 -42.81 -21.56 -22.96
C GLY A 339 -43.07 -21.95 -21.50
N ASN A 340 -42.02 -22.10 -20.68
CA ASN A 340 -42.15 -22.33 -19.25
C ASN A 340 -42.63 -21.06 -18.52
N LEU A 341 -42.24 -19.88 -19.04
CA LEU A 341 -42.62 -18.56 -18.54
C LEU A 341 -43.35 -17.75 -19.61
N VAL A 342 -44.39 -17.01 -19.22
CA VAL A 342 -45.19 -16.17 -20.13
C VAL A 342 -45.44 -14.79 -19.50
N PHE A 343 -45.47 -13.74 -20.33
CA PHE A 343 -45.90 -12.40 -19.88
C PHE A 343 -47.42 -12.32 -19.81
N THR A 344 -47.93 -11.72 -18.74
CA THR A 344 -49.36 -11.44 -18.57
C THR A 344 -49.67 -9.97 -18.87
N ASP A 345 -50.86 -9.72 -19.42
CA ASP A 345 -51.27 -8.58 -20.29
C ASP A 345 -51.42 -7.20 -19.59
N ASP A 346 -50.49 -6.80 -18.73
CA ASP A 346 -50.43 -5.42 -18.20
C ASP A 346 -49.17 -4.70 -18.70
N THR A 347 -49.35 -3.92 -19.77
CA THR A 347 -48.30 -3.09 -20.41
C THR A 347 -47.67 -2.03 -19.50
N LYS A 348 -48.29 -1.72 -18.34
CA LYS A 348 -47.73 -0.75 -17.37
C LYS A 348 -46.94 -1.40 -16.24
N GLN A 349 -47.22 -2.66 -15.93
CA GLN A 349 -46.55 -3.42 -14.88
C GLN A 349 -46.37 -4.87 -15.33
N PRO A 350 -45.31 -5.16 -16.09
CA PRO A 350 -45.12 -6.49 -16.65
C PRO A 350 -44.99 -7.54 -15.54
N GLN A 351 -45.75 -8.62 -15.72
CA GLN A 351 -45.81 -9.74 -14.79
C GLN A 351 -45.39 -11.02 -15.51
N LEU A 352 -44.55 -11.80 -14.85
CA LEU A 352 -44.07 -13.09 -15.32
C LEU A 352 -44.86 -14.20 -14.62
N GLN A 353 -45.45 -15.10 -15.38
CA GLN A 353 -46.20 -16.24 -14.88
C GLN A 353 -45.48 -17.55 -15.23
N ARG A 354 -45.34 -18.42 -14.22
CA ARG A 354 -44.85 -19.79 -14.38
C ARG A 354 -46.00 -20.67 -14.86
N VAL A 355 -45.90 -21.20 -16.08
CA VAL A 355 -46.98 -21.92 -16.75
C VAL A 355 -46.81 -23.43 -16.66
N THR A 356 -45.59 -23.93 -16.83
CA THR A 356 -45.30 -25.37 -16.75
C THR A 356 -43.86 -25.65 -16.31
N ASP A 357 -43.70 -26.72 -15.54
CA ASP A 357 -42.40 -27.25 -15.11
C ASP A 357 -41.87 -28.36 -16.03
N LYS A 358 -42.66 -28.71 -17.05
CA LYS A 358 -42.29 -29.78 -17.96
C LYS A 358 -41.00 -29.42 -18.70
N GLY A 359 -40.02 -30.31 -18.63
CA GLY A 359 -38.73 -30.16 -19.30
C GLY A 359 -37.74 -29.26 -18.56
N LEU A 360 -38.06 -28.74 -17.37
CA LEU A 360 -37.10 -28.02 -16.54
C LEU A 360 -36.13 -28.97 -15.87
N SER A 361 -34.84 -28.69 -15.97
CA SER A 361 -33.82 -29.37 -15.16
C SER A 361 -33.77 -28.82 -13.72
N ASP A 362 -33.15 -29.56 -12.80
CA ASP A 362 -33.12 -29.23 -11.37
C ASP A 362 -32.57 -27.82 -11.11
N PHE A 363 -31.48 -27.43 -11.76
CA PHE A 363 -30.91 -26.08 -11.62
C PHE A 363 -31.86 -24.97 -12.10
N GLU A 364 -32.73 -25.24 -13.08
CA GLU A 364 -33.69 -24.27 -13.62
C GLU A 364 -34.85 -24.08 -12.66
N GLN A 365 -35.30 -25.16 -12.01
CA GLN A 365 -36.30 -25.10 -10.96
C GLN A 365 -35.75 -24.31 -9.76
N GLU A 366 -34.51 -24.58 -9.36
CA GLU A 366 -33.87 -23.87 -8.26
C GLU A 366 -33.59 -22.39 -8.60
N PHE A 367 -33.25 -22.10 -9.85
CA PHE A 367 -33.15 -20.74 -10.36
C PHE A 367 -34.50 -20.00 -10.31
N LEU A 368 -35.60 -20.66 -10.68
CA LEU A 368 -36.94 -20.08 -10.59
C LEU A 368 -37.36 -19.83 -9.13
N ASN A 369 -37.05 -20.76 -8.22
CA ASN A 369 -37.26 -20.58 -6.78
C ASN A 369 -36.47 -19.37 -6.26
N MET A 370 -35.22 -19.22 -6.70
CA MET A 370 -34.39 -18.04 -6.39
C MET A 370 -34.99 -16.74 -6.94
N ALA A 371 -35.55 -16.76 -8.14
CA ALA A 371 -36.05 -15.57 -8.83
C ALA A 371 -37.45 -15.13 -8.38
N MET A 372 -38.36 -16.07 -8.14
CA MET A 372 -39.78 -15.83 -7.91
C MET A 372 -40.23 -16.14 -6.48
N GLY A 373 -39.41 -16.83 -5.68
CA GLY A 373 -39.81 -17.40 -4.39
C GLY A 373 -40.91 -18.45 -4.57
N ASP A 374 -41.84 -18.52 -3.61
CA ASP A 374 -42.99 -19.44 -3.66
C ASP A 374 -44.14 -18.95 -4.59
N ASN A 375 -43.91 -17.91 -5.40
CA ASN A 375 -44.95 -17.28 -6.21
C ASN A 375 -45.01 -17.87 -7.63
N ASN A 376 -46.22 -18.24 -8.08
CA ASN A 376 -46.45 -18.67 -9.47
C ASN A 376 -46.57 -17.49 -10.46
N GLN A 377 -46.78 -16.28 -9.96
CA GLN A 377 -46.85 -15.05 -10.74
C GLN A 377 -46.19 -13.91 -9.96
N ILE A 378 -45.32 -13.15 -10.61
CA ILE A 378 -44.60 -12.04 -9.96
C ILE A 378 -44.44 -10.85 -10.89
N LEU A 379 -44.51 -9.64 -10.32
CA LEU A 379 -44.13 -8.42 -11.01
C LEU A 379 -42.64 -8.46 -11.33
N LEU A 380 -42.26 -8.08 -12.56
CA LEU A 380 -40.87 -8.16 -13.00
C LEU A 380 -39.92 -7.39 -12.08
N LYS A 381 -40.32 -6.20 -11.59
CA LYS A 381 -39.58 -5.37 -10.61
C LYS A 381 -39.39 -6.01 -9.22
N ASN A 382 -40.19 -7.03 -8.90
CA ASN A 382 -40.15 -7.73 -7.61
C ASN A 382 -39.36 -9.04 -7.68
N LEU A 383 -38.79 -9.41 -8.84
CA LEU A 383 -37.88 -10.55 -8.92
C LEU A 383 -36.77 -10.42 -7.87
N PHE A 384 -36.43 -11.55 -7.26
CA PHE A 384 -35.43 -11.67 -6.22
C PHE A 384 -35.68 -10.82 -4.96
N SER A 385 -36.94 -10.54 -4.62
CA SER A 385 -37.30 -9.73 -3.45
C SER A 385 -36.79 -10.30 -2.12
N ASP A 386 -36.58 -11.61 -2.02
CA ASP A 386 -36.14 -12.28 -0.78
C ASP A 386 -34.75 -11.88 -0.32
N PHE A 387 -33.94 -11.37 -1.26
CA PHE A 387 -32.59 -10.87 -1.03
C PHE A 387 -32.57 -9.40 -0.59
N LYS A 388 -33.69 -8.68 -0.69
CA LYS A 388 -33.80 -7.28 -0.27
C LYS A 388 -33.76 -7.17 1.26
N ILE A 389 -32.90 -6.29 1.77
CA ILE A 389 -32.88 -5.92 3.19
C ILE A 389 -33.89 -4.79 3.42
N ASP A 390 -34.81 -4.97 4.37
CA ASP A 390 -35.76 -3.92 4.73
C ASP A 390 -35.02 -2.71 5.33
N ASN A 391 -35.31 -1.53 4.79
CA ASN A 391 -34.73 -0.26 5.27
C ASN A 391 -34.97 -0.02 6.76
N LYS A 392 -36.07 -0.56 7.33
CA LYS A 392 -36.38 -0.50 8.77
C LYS A 392 -35.36 -1.22 9.66
N ILE A 393 -34.51 -2.07 9.08
CA ILE A 393 -33.46 -2.79 9.84
C ILE A 393 -32.30 -1.86 10.17
N TYR A 394 -32.00 -0.86 9.34
CA TYR A 394 -30.91 0.09 9.57
C TYR A 394 -31.11 0.93 10.83
N SER A 395 -32.36 1.17 11.25
CA SER A 395 -32.68 1.89 12.49
C SER A 395 -32.66 1.01 13.75
N ARG A 396 -32.43 -0.31 13.63
CA ARG A 396 -32.46 -1.27 14.76
C ARG A 396 -31.07 -1.57 15.37
N GLY A 397 -30.04 -0.87 14.92
CA GLY A 397 -28.66 -0.96 15.45
C GLY A 397 -27.79 -2.04 14.81
N GLU A 398 -26.48 -2.01 15.13
CA GLU A 398 -25.42 -2.79 14.46
C GLU A 398 -25.73 -4.29 14.36
N ARG A 399 -26.16 -4.91 15.46
CA ARG A 399 -26.43 -6.35 15.52
C ARG A 399 -27.54 -6.79 14.55
N ALA A 400 -28.59 -5.99 14.40
CA ALA A 400 -29.71 -6.29 13.50
C ALA A 400 -29.32 -6.11 12.03
N VAL A 401 -28.56 -5.06 11.71
CA VAL A 401 -28.02 -4.84 10.36
C VAL A 401 -27.09 -5.98 9.96
N ARG A 402 -26.19 -6.38 10.86
CA ARG A 402 -25.24 -7.47 10.61
C ARG A 402 -25.92 -8.82 10.45
N SER A 403 -26.94 -9.13 11.26
CA SER A 403 -27.69 -10.39 11.13
C SER A 403 -28.46 -10.46 9.81
N ALA A 404 -29.10 -9.37 9.40
CA ALA A 404 -29.80 -9.29 8.13
C ALA A 404 -28.85 -9.42 6.93
N GLY A 405 -27.70 -8.74 6.97
CA GLY A 405 -26.65 -8.89 5.95
C GLY A 405 -26.12 -10.32 5.84
N ASN A 406 -25.84 -10.97 6.98
CA ASN A 406 -25.41 -12.36 7.01
C ASN A 406 -26.48 -13.34 6.52
N ARG A 407 -27.76 -13.11 6.85
CA ARG A 407 -28.88 -13.94 6.36
C ARG A 407 -28.92 -13.93 4.83
N VAL A 408 -28.93 -12.75 4.22
CA VAL A 408 -28.97 -12.60 2.75
C VAL A 408 -27.71 -13.19 2.11
N LYS A 409 -26.53 -12.97 2.70
CA LYS A 409 -25.28 -13.56 2.20
C LYS A 409 -25.28 -15.09 2.21
N ASN A 410 -25.82 -15.69 3.28
CA ASN A 410 -25.92 -17.15 3.39
C ASN A 410 -26.96 -17.70 2.41
N LEU A 411 -28.12 -17.06 2.28
CA LEU A 411 -29.16 -17.45 1.32
C LEU A 411 -28.64 -17.38 -0.11
N LEU A 412 -27.96 -16.30 -0.46
CA LEU A 412 -27.33 -16.13 -1.77
C LEU A 412 -26.27 -17.19 -2.02
N GLN A 413 -25.40 -17.45 -1.03
CA GLN A 413 -24.38 -18.48 -1.18
C GLN A 413 -25.00 -19.88 -1.35
N HIS A 414 -26.12 -20.16 -0.68
CA HIS A 414 -26.84 -21.42 -0.81
C HIS A 414 -27.35 -21.63 -2.25
N TYR A 415 -28.20 -20.73 -2.76
CA TYR A 415 -28.73 -20.84 -4.12
C TYR A 415 -27.63 -20.88 -5.19
N LEU A 416 -26.63 -20.00 -5.09
CA LEU A 416 -25.53 -19.99 -6.08
C LEU A 416 -24.73 -21.28 -6.05
N THR A 417 -24.53 -21.89 -4.87
CA THR A 417 -23.85 -23.18 -4.74
C THR A 417 -24.71 -24.30 -5.31
N THR A 418 -25.98 -24.41 -4.89
CA THR A 418 -26.89 -25.48 -5.33
C THR A 418 -27.08 -25.47 -6.84
N ILE A 419 -27.40 -24.32 -7.44
CA ILE A 419 -27.53 -24.21 -8.91
C ILE A 419 -26.22 -24.59 -9.61
N THR A 420 -25.06 -24.24 -9.04
CA THR A 420 -23.75 -24.62 -9.62
C THR A 420 -23.50 -26.13 -9.51
N GLU A 421 -23.88 -26.77 -8.40
CA GLU A 421 -23.77 -28.23 -8.22
C GLU A 421 -24.67 -28.96 -9.22
N ASP A 422 -25.93 -28.54 -9.35
CA ASP A 422 -26.89 -29.13 -10.31
C ASP A 422 -26.42 -28.97 -11.77
N ILE A 423 -25.79 -27.84 -12.11
CA ILE A 423 -25.19 -27.64 -13.45
C ILE A 423 -24.05 -28.64 -13.69
N HIS A 424 -23.17 -28.85 -12.71
CA HIS A 424 -22.07 -29.81 -12.84
C HIS A 424 -22.58 -31.24 -13.00
N GLU A 425 -23.64 -31.63 -12.28
CA GLU A 425 -24.27 -32.94 -12.45
C GLU A 425 -24.80 -33.13 -13.88
N ILE A 426 -25.38 -32.08 -14.49
CA ILE A 426 -25.83 -32.14 -15.88
C ILE A 426 -24.66 -32.23 -16.85
N ILE A 427 -23.59 -31.45 -16.65
CA ILE A 427 -22.39 -31.51 -17.48
C ILE A 427 -21.81 -32.94 -17.48
N GLU A 428 -21.76 -33.59 -16.32
CA GLU A 428 -21.31 -34.97 -16.18
C GLU A 428 -22.29 -35.98 -16.78
N ARG A 429 -23.59 -35.85 -16.51
CA ARG A 429 -24.64 -36.76 -16.98
C ARG A 429 -24.76 -36.76 -18.51
N GLU A 430 -24.71 -35.59 -19.12
CA GLU A 430 -24.82 -35.40 -20.58
C GLU A 430 -23.46 -35.63 -21.29
N GLN A 431 -22.39 -35.97 -20.55
CA GLN A 431 -21.05 -36.24 -21.07
C GLN A 431 -20.52 -35.12 -21.97
N LEU A 432 -20.72 -33.86 -21.58
CA LEU A 432 -20.26 -32.72 -22.35
C LEU A 432 -18.73 -32.70 -22.44
N PRO A 433 -18.15 -32.22 -23.57
CA PRO A 433 -16.71 -32.25 -23.78
C PRO A 433 -15.98 -31.45 -22.71
N ASN A 434 -14.97 -32.06 -22.09
CA ASN A 434 -14.17 -31.39 -21.08
C ASN A 434 -13.22 -30.38 -21.74
N ASN A 435 -13.57 -29.10 -21.67
CA ASN A 435 -12.80 -28.02 -22.30
C ASN A 435 -11.49 -27.68 -21.55
N TYR A 436 -11.26 -28.24 -20.36
CA TYR A 436 -10.15 -27.88 -19.49
C TYR A 436 -9.35 -29.10 -19.02
N ARG A 437 -8.02 -29.02 -19.13
CA ARG A 437 -7.11 -30.02 -18.56
C ARG A 437 -6.57 -29.54 -17.22
N SER A 438 -6.27 -30.50 -16.34
CA SER A 438 -5.53 -30.21 -15.12
C SER A 438 -4.10 -29.73 -15.42
N VAL A 439 -3.59 -28.91 -14.52
CA VAL A 439 -2.25 -28.33 -14.64
C VAL A 439 -1.21 -29.28 -14.08
N THR A 440 -0.15 -29.50 -14.83
CA THR A 440 0.92 -30.42 -14.47
C THR A 440 1.74 -29.88 -13.30
N LYS A 441 2.39 -30.78 -12.55
CA LYS A 441 3.28 -30.40 -11.43
C LYS A 441 4.40 -29.43 -11.87
N LYS A 442 4.92 -29.59 -13.09
CA LYS A 442 5.96 -28.74 -13.67
C LYS A 442 5.46 -27.32 -13.95
N GLU A 443 4.25 -27.19 -14.48
CA GLU A 443 3.60 -25.89 -14.71
C GLU A 443 3.36 -25.16 -13.39
N PHE A 444 2.86 -25.86 -12.37
CA PHE A 444 2.72 -25.30 -11.03
C PHE A 444 4.05 -24.86 -10.43
N LEU A 445 5.11 -25.65 -10.62
CA LEU A 445 6.44 -25.30 -10.13
C LEU A 445 6.92 -23.94 -10.66
N TYR A 446 6.74 -23.68 -11.96
CA TYR A 446 7.08 -22.39 -12.56
C TYR A 446 6.29 -21.24 -11.94
N LEU A 447 4.98 -21.43 -11.75
CA LEU A 447 4.12 -20.40 -11.15
C LEU A 447 4.50 -20.13 -9.68
N TYR A 448 4.75 -21.17 -8.88
CA TYR A 448 5.18 -21.02 -7.49
C TYR A 448 6.55 -20.36 -7.38
N LEU A 449 7.49 -20.70 -8.26
CA LEU A 449 8.81 -20.09 -8.27
C LEU A 449 8.74 -18.61 -8.62
N ALA A 450 7.91 -18.23 -9.60
CA ALA A 450 7.63 -16.82 -9.90
C ALA A 450 7.04 -16.08 -8.67
N MET A 451 6.05 -16.68 -8.01
CA MET A 451 5.44 -16.11 -6.80
C MET A 451 6.45 -15.94 -5.65
N PHE A 452 7.24 -16.97 -5.37
CA PHE A 452 8.25 -16.96 -4.30
C PHE A 452 9.27 -15.84 -4.51
N LEU A 453 9.74 -15.65 -5.75
CA LEU A 453 10.68 -14.58 -6.07
C LEU A 453 10.04 -13.19 -5.89
N MET A 454 8.76 -13.00 -6.25
CA MET A 454 8.06 -11.72 -6.00
C MET A 454 7.84 -11.46 -4.51
N GLU A 455 7.56 -12.50 -3.73
CA GLU A 455 7.45 -12.40 -2.27
C GLU A 455 8.79 -12.01 -1.63
N LEU A 456 9.91 -12.61 -2.07
CA LEU A 456 11.25 -12.22 -1.61
C LEU A 456 11.57 -10.76 -1.93
N ILE A 457 11.24 -10.26 -3.13
CA ILE A 457 11.42 -8.84 -3.48
C ILE A 457 10.58 -7.96 -2.56
N ALA A 458 9.32 -8.30 -2.32
CA ALA A 458 8.44 -7.52 -1.46
C ALA A 458 8.96 -7.45 -0.01
N ILE A 459 9.31 -8.60 0.58
CA ILE A 459 9.85 -8.66 1.95
C ILE A 459 11.19 -7.94 2.05
N GLY A 460 12.11 -8.17 1.10
CA GLY A 460 13.42 -7.54 1.08
C GLY A 460 13.33 -6.02 0.94
N SER A 461 12.50 -5.54 0.01
CA SER A 461 12.28 -4.10 -0.21
C SER A 461 11.66 -3.44 1.02
N PHE A 462 10.65 -4.07 1.63
CA PHE A 462 10.02 -3.57 2.84
C PHE A 462 10.96 -3.56 4.04
N GLY A 463 11.73 -4.62 4.24
CA GLY A 463 12.70 -4.73 5.33
C GLY A 463 13.77 -3.65 5.26
N VAL A 464 14.33 -3.41 4.07
CA VAL A 464 15.33 -2.35 3.85
C VAL A 464 14.72 -0.96 4.04
N LEU A 465 13.52 -0.71 3.50
CA LEU A 465 12.82 0.56 3.66
C LEU A 465 12.52 0.86 5.14
N ALA A 466 12.02 -0.13 5.88
CA ALA A 466 11.71 -0.01 7.29
C ALA A 466 12.98 0.21 8.13
N TRP A 467 14.06 -0.51 7.83
CA TRP A 467 15.35 -0.34 8.49
C TRP A 467 15.91 1.08 8.28
N ILE A 468 15.91 1.58 7.04
CA ILE A 468 16.39 2.94 6.74
C ILE A 468 15.51 4.00 7.41
N LEU A 469 14.19 3.83 7.38
CA LEU A 469 13.26 4.77 8.00
C LEU A 469 13.45 4.82 9.52
N LEU A 470 13.61 3.67 10.18
CA LEU A 470 13.75 3.60 11.63
C LEU A 470 15.08 4.17 12.11
N ILE A 471 16.18 3.95 11.38
CA ILE A 471 17.51 4.39 11.81
C ILE A 471 17.79 5.83 11.38
N TYR A 472 17.44 6.21 10.15
CA TYR A 472 17.85 7.48 9.56
C TYR A 472 16.70 8.47 9.35
N GLY A 473 15.44 8.05 9.52
CA GLY A 473 14.27 8.89 9.25
C GLY A 473 14.13 9.25 7.76
N LEU A 474 14.78 8.50 6.87
CA LEU A 474 14.80 8.74 5.42
C LEU A 474 13.86 7.77 4.69
N VAL A 475 13.34 8.21 3.54
CA VAL A 475 12.53 7.37 2.65
C VAL A 475 13.21 7.26 1.30
N PHE A 476 13.62 6.04 0.95
CA PHE A 476 14.18 5.73 -0.37
C PHE A 476 13.05 5.23 -1.28
N TYR A 477 12.56 6.12 -2.16
CA TYR A 477 11.40 5.85 -3.02
C TYR A 477 11.57 4.62 -3.92
N ARG A 478 12.80 4.25 -4.29
CA ARG A 478 13.10 3.07 -5.12
C ARG A 478 12.63 1.77 -4.48
N PHE A 479 12.86 1.60 -3.17
CA PHE A 479 12.40 0.41 -2.44
C PHE A 479 10.88 0.42 -2.25
N ALA A 480 10.27 1.59 -2.06
CA ALA A 480 8.82 1.71 -2.01
C ALA A 480 8.18 1.31 -3.36
N VAL A 481 8.70 1.81 -4.48
CA VAL A 481 8.24 1.46 -5.83
C VAL A 481 8.41 -0.05 -6.08
N SER A 482 9.58 -0.61 -5.75
CA SER A 482 9.84 -2.06 -5.83
C SER A 482 8.82 -2.87 -5.03
N PHE A 483 8.52 -2.47 -3.78
CA PHE A 483 7.53 -3.13 -2.94
C PHE A 483 6.13 -3.14 -3.57
N PHE A 484 5.66 -2.01 -4.10
CA PHE A 484 4.33 -1.93 -4.72
C PHE A 484 4.25 -2.72 -6.03
N ILE A 485 5.27 -2.65 -6.88
CA ILE A 485 5.35 -3.46 -8.11
C ILE A 485 5.33 -4.94 -7.74
N ALA A 486 6.14 -5.34 -6.75
CA ALA A 486 6.23 -6.73 -6.33
C ALA A 486 4.93 -7.24 -5.73
N GLY A 487 4.29 -6.44 -4.85
CA GLY A 487 2.99 -6.76 -4.27
C GLY A 487 1.86 -6.85 -5.30
N GLY A 488 1.82 -5.92 -6.26
CA GLY A 488 0.83 -5.94 -7.34
C GLY A 488 0.98 -7.17 -8.25
N MET A 489 2.21 -7.50 -8.63
CA MET A 489 2.51 -8.69 -9.42
C MET A 489 2.23 -9.98 -8.63
N LEU A 490 2.59 -10.04 -7.35
CA LEU A 490 2.28 -11.18 -6.49
C LEU A 490 0.77 -11.39 -6.35
N TYR A 491 -0.01 -10.31 -6.18
CA TYR A 491 -1.46 -10.37 -6.17
C TYR A 491 -2.02 -10.93 -7.48
N TYR A 492 -1.51 -10.46 -8.62
CA TYR A 492 -1.86 -11.00 -9.93
C TYR A 492 -1.56 -12.50 -10.06
N LEU A 493 -0.35 -12.92 -9.65
CA LEU A 493 0.06 -14.33 -9.69
C LEU A 493 -0.77 -15.21 -8.74
N LEU A 494 -1.12 -14.71 -7.55
CA LEU A 494 -2.01 -15.40 -6.61
C LEU A 494 -3.41 -15.59 -7.22
N ARG A 495 -3.95 -14.56 -7.87
CA ARG A 495 -5.24 -14.66 -8.59
C ARG A 495 -5.14 -15.69 -9.70
N LYS A 496 -4.09 -15.66 -10.52
CA LYS A 496 -3.86 -16.64 -11.58
C LYS A 496 -3.72 -18.06 -11.03
N CYS A 497 -2.96 -18.25 -9.95
CA CYS A 497 -2.80 -19.56 -9.30
C CYS A 497 -4.13 -20.11 -8.80
N LYS A 498 -4.98 -19.26 -8.21
CA LYS A 498 -6.32 -19.65 -7.77
C LYS A 498 -7.21 -20.10 -8.94
N MET A 499 -7.25 -19.32 -10.02
CA MET A 499 -8.04 -19.67 -11.22
C MET A 499 -7.57 -20.99 -11.81
N VAL A 500 -6.26 -21.13 -12.04
CA VAL A 500 -5.66 -22.30 -12.68
C VAL A 500 -5.80 -23.59 -11.84
N LYS A 501 -5.85 -23.47 -10.51
CA LYS A 501 -6.14 -24.62 -9.63
C LYS A 501 -7.59 -25.09 -9.69
N ARG A 502 -8.51 -24.17 -9.95
CA ARG A 502 -9.96 -24.44 -9.99
C ARG A 502 -10.36 -24.93 -11.38
N ASP A 503 -10.09 -24.11 -12.39
CA ASP A 503 -10.56 -24.34 -13.77
C ASP A 503 -9.61 -25.23 -14.57
N GLY A 504 -8.36 -25.34 -14.15
CA GLY A 504 -7.32 -25.90 -15.00
C GLY A 504 -6.89 -24.93 -16.09
N VAL A 505 -6.48 -25.47 -17.25
CA VAL A 505 -6.09 -24.70 -18.43
C VAL A 505 -6.77 -25.28 -19.66
N LEU A 506 -7.10 -24.42 -20.63
CA LEU A 506 -7.77 -24.88 -21.85
C LEU A 506 -6.91 -25.94 -22.55
N ASN A 507 -7.55 -27.06 -22.89
CA ASN A 507 -6.98 -28.04 -23.82
C ASN A 507 -7.27 -27.60 -25.27
N GLU A 508 -6.84 -28.40 -26.26
CA GLU A 508 -6.97 -28.03 -27.67
C GLU A 508 -8.45 -27.97 -28.12
N GLU A 509 -9.25 -28.96 -27.71
CA GLU A 509 -10.69 -29.02 -27.99
C GLU A 509 -11.47 -27.89 -27.33
N GLY A 510 -11.17 -27.57 -26.07
CA GLY A 510 -11.76 -26.45 -25.36
C GLY A 510 -11.37 -25.10 -25.92
N ALA A 511 -10.13 -24.97 -26.43
CA ALA A 511 -9.71 -23.75 -27.13
C ALA A 511 -10.48 -23.54 -28.44
N GLU A 512 -10.80 -24.62 -29.14
CA GLU A 512 -11.64 -24.61 -30.35
C GLU A 512 -13.09 -24.28 -30.01
N ASN A 513 -13.68 -24.93 -29.01
CA ASN A 513 -15.05 -24.68 -28.56
C ASN A 513 -15.22 -23.22 -28.07
N HIS A 514 -14.29 -22.73 -27.24
CA HIS A 514 -14.25 -21.34 -26.83
C HIS A 514 -14.10 -20.39 -28.04
N TYR A 515 -13.36 -20.79 -29.08
CA TYR A 515 -13.24 -20.01 -30.30
C TYR A 515 -14.55 -19.96 -31.10
N TYR A 516 -15.31 -21.05 -31.20
CA TYR A 516 -16.62 -21.05 -31.86
C TYR A 516 -17.62 -20.13 -31.17
N TRP A 517 -17.75 -20.25 -29.84
CA TRP A 517 -18.61 -19.36 -29.06
C TRP A 517 -18.19 -17.90 -29.12
N LYS A 518 -16.89 -17.63 -29.13
CA LYS A 518 -16.38 -16.27 -29.32
C LYS A 518 -16.68 -15.72 -30.73
N SER A 519 -16.57 -16.54 -31.76
CA SER A 519 -16.88 -16.17 -33.14
C SER A 519 -18.38 -15.90 -33.34
N PHE A 520 -19.22 -16.70 -32.68
CA PHE A 520 -20.66 -16.47 -32.62
C PHE A 520 -21.00 -15.18 -31.88
N ALA A 521 -20.37 -14.91 -30.72
CA ALA A 521 -20.53 -13.65 -29.99
C ALA A 521 -20.10 -12.43 -30.83
N ASN A 522 -19.01 -12.54 -31.60
CA ASN A 522 -18.58 -11.49 -32.54
C ASN A 522 -19.66 -11.20 -33.60
N MET A 523 -20.25 -12.26 -34.19
CA MET A 523 -21.36 -12.12 -35.14
C MET A 523 -22.54 -11.36 -34.52
N LEU A 524 -22.97 -11.75 -33.31
CA LEU A 524 -24.06 -11.06 -32.60
C LEU A 524 -23.74 -9.59 -32.28
N HIS A 525 -22.48 -9.27 -31.96
CA HIS A 525 -22.05 -7.90 -31.72
C HIS A 525 -22.10 -7.02 -32.98
N GLU A 526 -21.91 -7.62 -34.15
CA GLU A 526 -21.86 -6.96 -35.45
C GLU A 526 -23.15 -7.13 -36.27
N ILE A 527 -24.17 -7.76 -35.69
CA ILE A 527 -25.44 -8.14 -36.36
C ILE A 527 -26.12 -6.99 -37.12
N ALA A 528 -26.01 -5.77 -36.60
CA ALA A 528 -26.59 -4.58 -37.23
C ALA A 528 -25.96 -4.21 -38.59
N HIS A 529 -24.71 -4.65 -38.82
CA HIS A 529 -23.93 -4.37 -40.03
C HIS A 529 -23.91 -5.54 -41.03
N LEU A 530 -24.64 -6.62 -40.75
CA LEU A 530 -24.77 -7.76 -41.67
C LEU A 530 -25.60 -7.36 -42.89
N LYS A 531 -25.27 -7.90 -44.06
CA LYS A 531 -26.03 -7.68 -45.30
C LYS A 531 -27.40 -8.34 -45.20
N ASP A 532 -28.38 -7.83 -45.93
CA ASP A 532 -29.77 -8.35 -45.88
C ASP A 532 -29.84 -9.85 -46.20
N THR A 533 -29.06 -10.32 -47.18
CA THR A 533 -28.93 -11.75 -47.52
C THR A 533 -28.37 -12.61 -46.39
N GLU A 534 -27.51 -12.06 -45.52
CA GLU A 534 -26.94 -12.77 -44.38
C GLU A 534 -27.93 -12.83 -43.21
N VAL A 535 -28.84 -11.85 -43.11
CA VAL A 535 -29.84 -11.75 -42.06
C VAL A 535 -31.09 -12.57 -42.38
N GLU A 536 -31.48 -12.68 -43.65
CA GLU A 536 -32.56 -13.57 -44.11
C GLU A 536 -32.22 -15.06 -43.93
N GLY A 537 -30.94 -15.43 -43.90
CA GLY A 537 -30.48 -16.79 -43.61
C GLY A 537 -30.56 -17.20 -42.13
N VAL A 538 -30.88 -16.28 -41.23
CA VAL A 538 -31.01 -16.56 -39.79
C VAL A 538 -32.45 -17.02 -39.49
N ILE A 539 -32.60 -18.31 -39.24
CA ILE A 539 -33.93 -18.95 -39.11
C ILE A 539 -34.45 -18.95 -37.65
N LEU A 540 -33.59 -18.77 -36.64
CA LEU A 540 -33.92 -18.94 -35.21
C LEU A 540 -33.65 -17.69 -34.35
N TRP A 541 -34.39 -16.61 -34.58
CA TRP A 541 -34.24 -15.33 -33.85
C TRP A 541 -34.45 -15.44 -32.34
N ASN A 542 -35.29 -16.37 -31.87
CA ASN A 542 -35.55 -16.55 -30.44
C ASN A 542 -34.28 -17.01 -29.71
N ARG A 543 -33.61 -18.06 -30.23
CA ARG A 543 -32.36 -18.59 -29.67
C ARG A 543 -31.23 -17.57 -29.75
N LEU A 544 -31.17 -16.77 -30.82
CA LEU A 544 -30.18 -15.69 -30.91
C LEU A 544 -30.37 -14.64 -29.81
N LEU A 545 -31.61 -14.26 -29.47
CA LEU A 545 -31.87 -13.31 -28.39
C LEU A 545 -31.42 -13.83 -27.03
N VAL A 546 -31.63 -15.13 -26.76
CA VAL A 546 -31.17 -15.81 -25.54
C VAL A 546 -29.65 -15.66 -25.37
N TYR A 547 -28.87 -16.07 -26.37
CA TYR A 547 -27.41 -15.95 -26.29
C TYR A 547 -26.92 -14.51 -26.43
N ALA A 548 -27.67 -13.64 -27.11
CA ALA A 548 -27.35 -12.22 -27.14
C ALA A 548 -27.48 -11.57 -25.77
N ALA A 549 -28.42 -12.00 -24.93
CA ALA A 549 -28.49 -11.56 -23.54
C ALA A 549 -27.25 -12.01 -22.76
N MET A 550 -26.83 -13.27 -22.92
CA MET A 550 -25.61 -13.81 -22.30
C MET A 550 -24.36 -12.99 -22.66
N PHE A 551 -24.22 -12.61 -23.94
CA PHE A 551 -23.09 -11.81 -24.45
C PHE A 551 -23.28 -10.28 -24.36
N ASN A 552 -24.30 -9.78 -23.66
CA ASN A 552 -24.57 -8.34 -23.52
C ASN A 552 -24.81 -7.60 -24.85
N CYS A 553 -25.52 -8.22 -25.78
CA CYS A 553 -25.89 -7.64 -27.07
C CYS A 553 -27.39 -7.77 -27.41
N ALA A 554 -28.23 -8.23 -26.47
CA ALA A 554 -29.68 -8.33 -26.66
C ALA A 554 -30.34 -7.02 -27.14
N ASP A 555 -29.92 -5.87 -26.61
CA ASP A 555 -30.45 -4.56 -27.07
C ASP A 555 -30.10 -4.26 -28.53
N LYS A 556 -28.90 -4.63 -28.98
CA LYS A 556 -28.47 -4.44 -30.37
C LYS A 556 -29.25 -5.35 -31.31
N VAL A 557 -29.41 -6.61 -30.92
CA VAL A 557 -30.21 -7.59 -31.67
C VAL A 557 -31.67 -7.14 -31.75
N SER A 558 -32.29 -6.77 -30.63
CA SER A 558 -33.68 -6.30 -30.57
C SER A 558 -33.90 -5.06 -31.43
N LYS A 559 -32.98 -4.08 -31.40
CA LYS A 559 -33.03 -2.89 -32.29
C LYS A 559 -32.96 -3.28 -33.77
N THR A 560 -32.08 -4.23 -34.12
CA THR A 560 -31.94 -4.74 -35.49
C THR A 560 -33.22 -5.43 -35.96
N MET A 561 -33.84 -6.23 -35.10
CA MET A 561 -35.12 -6.88 -35.38
C MET A 561 -36.26 -5.87 -35.60
N LYS A 562 -36.36 -4.82 -34.75
CA LYS A 562 -37.33 -3.73 -34.94
C LYS A 562 -37.13 -3.00 -36.28
N LEU A 563 -35.88 -2.68 -36.62
CA LEU A 563 -35.54 -1.96 -37.85
C LEU A 563 -35.91 -2.78 -39.10
N ARG A 564 -35.67 -4.10 -39.05
CA ARG A 564 -35.91 -5.04 -40.16
C ARG A 564 -37.30 -5.69 -40.12
N LYS A 565 -38.16 -5.30 -39.16
CA LYS A 565 -39.52 -5.83 -38.95
C LYS A 565 -39.58 -7.36 -38.81
N ILE A 566 -38.61 -7.94 -38.11
CA ILE A 566 -38.56 -9.38 -37.82
C ILE A 566 -39.53 -9.68 -36.68
N THR A 567 -40.48 -10.59 -36.88
CA THR A 567 -41.45 -11.02 -35.86
C THR A 567 -41.15 -12.42 -35.37
N ILE A 568 -41.39 -12.66 -34.08
CA ILE A 568 -41.25 -13.98 -33.45
C ILE A 568 -42.64 -14.57 -33.21
N ASP A 569 -42.83 -15.85 -33.51
CA ASP A 569 -44.11 -16.57 -33.31
C ASP A 569 -44.52 -16.65 -31.83
N ASN A 570 -43.55 -16.83 -30.92
CA ASN A 570 -43.79 -16.81 -29.47
C ASN A 570 -44.21 -15.40 -29.00
N PRO A 571 -45.44 -15.19 -28.51
CA PRO A 571 -45.94 -13.87 -28.16
C PRO A 571 -45.15 -13.16 -27.07
N SER A 572 -44.62 -13.91 -26.10
CA SER A 572 -43.83 -13.35 -25.00
C SER A 572 -42.43 -12.93 -25.45
N MET A 573 -41.82 -13.68 -26.37
CA MET A 573 -40.57 -13.27 -27.02
C MET A 573 -40.76 -12.07 -27.95
N ASN A 574 -41.87 -12.04 -28.69
CA ASN A 574 -42.22 -10.88 -29.51
C ASN A 574 -42.49 -9.63 -28.64
N ALA A 575 -43.18 -9.80 -27.50
CA ALA A 575 -43.37 -8.73 -26.51
C ALA A 575 -42.04 -8.26 -25.93
N PHE A 576 -41.09 -9.16 -25.64
CA PHE A 576 -39.77 -8.79 -25.15
C PHE A 576 -39.06 -7.80 -26.10
N VAL A 577 -39.14 -8.05 -27.40
CA VAL A 577 -38.56 -7.17 -28.43
C VAL A 577 -39.38 -5.89 -28.57
N TYR A 578 -40.69 -5.98 -28.83
CA TYR A 578 -41.49 -4.84 -29.29
C TYR A 578 -42.10 -3.97 -28.17
N GLN A 579 -42.17 -4.47 -26.93
CA GLN A 579 -42.69 -3.73 -25.77
C GLN A 579 -41.58 -3.20 -24.84
N ASP A 580 -40.31 -3.19 -25.29
CA ASP A 580 -39.15 -2.66 -24.56
C ASP A 580 -38.89 -3.31 -23.19
N MET A 581 -39.34 -4.56 -23.01
CA MET A 581 -39.19 -5.34 -21.77
C MET A 581 -37.72 -5.60 -21.39
N SER A 582 -36.78 -5.44 -22.33
CA SER A 582 -35.33 -5.50 -22.05
C SER A 582 -34.92 -4.58 -20.90
N TYR A 583 -35.51 -3.39 -20.82
CA TYR A 583 -35.22 -2.42 -19.75
C TYR A 583 -35.64 -2.92 -18.36
N ASP A 584 -36.82 -3.54 -18.26
CA ASP A 584 -37.32 -4.04 -17.00
C ASP A 584 -36.53 -5.27 -16.52
N PHE A 585 -36.13 -6.16 -17.43
CA PHE A 585 -35.22 -7.27 -17.13
C PHE A 585 -33.87 -6.76 -16.61
N HIS A 586 -33.29 -5.78 -17.30
CA HIS A 586 -32.03 -5.17 -16.90
C HIS A 586 -32.13 -4.54 -15.50
N THR A 587 -33.24 -3.83 -15.22
CA THR A 587 -33.49 -3.21 -13.91
C THR A 587 -33.59 -4.24 -12.79
N SER A 588 -34.30 -5.36 -13.01
CA SER A 588 -34.46 -6.42 -12.01
C SER A 588 -33.16 -7.18 -11.76
N SER A 589 -32.40 -7.51 -12.80
CA SER A 589 -31.07 -8.13 -12.67
C SER A 589 -30.09 -7.23 -11.92
N HIS A 590 -30.11 -5.92 -12.18
CA HIS A 590 -29.29 -4.96 -11.42
C HIS A 590 -29.74 -4.79 -9.97
N ALA A 591 -31.06 -4.82 -9.70
CA ALA A 591 -31.59 -4.77 -8.35
C ALA A 591 -31.05 -5.94 -7.51
N PHE A 592 -30.98 -7.15 -8.07
CA PHE A 592 -30.37 -8.30 -7.40
C PHE A 592 -28.90 -8.08 -7.02
N VAL A 593 -28.09 -7.60 -7.96
CA VAL A 593 -26.67 -7.32 -7.69
C VAL A 593 -26.53 -6.27 -6.60
N SER A 594 -27.40 -5.24 -6.62
CA SER A 594 -27.45 -4.23 -5.56
C SER A 594 -27.77 -4.84 -4.19
N TYR A 595 -28.70 -5.81 -4.11
CA TYR A 595 -29.03 -6.53 -2.87
C TYR A 595 -27.82 -7.29 -2.30
N GLY A 596 -27.05 -7.99 -3.15
CA GLY A 596 -25.81 -8.64 -2.74
C GLY A 596 -24.76 -7.68 -2.20
N THR A 597 -24.56 -6.53 -2.86
CA THR A 597 -23.62 -5.51 -2.38
C THR A 597 -24.05 -4.86 -1.07
N ALA A 598 -25.35 -4.61 -0.89
CA ALA A 598 -25.94 -4.10 0.34
C ALA A 598 -25.78 -5.10 1.48
N ALA A 599 -26.00 -6.40 1.22
CA ALA A 599 -25.80 -7.46 2.20
C ALA A 599 -24.34 -7.59 2.65
N ASN A 600 -23.38 -7.51 1.73
CA ASN A 600 -21.97 -7.53 2.08
C ASN A 600 -21.60 -6.34 2.98
N SER A 601 -22.07 -5.13 2.63
CA SER A 601 -21.84 -3.91 3.42
C SER A 601 -22.48 -3.99 4.81
N ALA A 602 -23.72 -4.52 4.89
CA ALA A 602 -24.42 -4.72 6.15
C ALA A 602 -23.73 -5.76 7.04
N SER A 603 -23.16 -6.83 6.45
CA SER A 603 -22.46 -7.90 7.19
C SER A 603 -21.16 -7.44 7.87
N SER A 604 -20.55 -6.35 7.39
CA SER A 604 -19.33 -5.77 7.97
C SER A 604 -19.54 -4.43 8.65
N PHE A 605 -20.80 -4.06 8.94
CA PHE A 605 -21.14 -2.80 9.62
C PHE A 605 -20.67 -2.80 11.09
N SER A 606 -19.98 -1.73 11.51
CA SER A 606 -19.53 -1.51 12.90
C SER A 606 -19.44 -0.01 13.26
N VAL A 607 -19.57 0.30 14.55
CA VAL A 607 -19.45 1.68 15.11
C VAL A 607 -18.40 1.68 16.25
N SER A 608 -17.43 2.59 16.24
CA SER A 608 -16.25 2.56 17.14
C SER A 608 -16.34 3.43 18.41
N SER A 609 -15.70 2.97 19.51
CA SER A 609 -15.56 3.64 20.82
C SER A 609 -14.12 3.55 21.37
N SER A 610 -13.60 4.62 22.00
CA SER A 610 -12.16 4.92 22.28
C SER A 610 -11.60 4.50 23.66
N GLY A 611 -10.29 4.15 23.76
CA GLY A 611 -9.52 3.90 25.00
C GLY A 611 -7.97 3.82 24.79
N SER A 612 -7.15 4.09 25.82
CA SER A 612 -5.78 4.72 25.80
C SER A 612 -4.56 3.86 26.26
N SER A 613 -3.34 4.45 26.15
CA SER A 613 -1.95 4.15 26.68
C SER A 613 -0.95 3.58 25.64
N GLY A 614 0.35 3.92 25.54
CA GLY A 614 1.34 4.74 26.28
C GLY A 614 2.75 4.11 26.06
N GLY A 615 3.76 4.85 25.55
CA GLY A 615 5.05 4.31 25.06
C GLY A 615 6.32 4.61 25.91
N GLY A 616 7.52 4.30 25.36
CA GLY A 616 8.83 4.76 25.88
C GLY A 616 10.08 4.20 25.16
N PHE A 617 11.17 5.00 25.04
CA PHE A 617 12.56 4.57 24.72
C PHE A 617 13.64 5.57 25.22
N SER A 618 14.78 5.03 25.70
CA SER A 618 16.07 5.63 26.13
C SER A 618 17.08 5.71 24.95
N GLY A 619 18.13 6.54 24.83
CA GLY A 619 19.01 7.27 25.76
C GLY A 619 20.47 6.83 25.50
N GLY A 620 21.27 7.62 24.76
CA GLY A 620 22.69 7.35 24.45
C GLY A 620 23.56 8.60 24.66
N GLY A 621 24.72 8.46 25.32
CA GLY A 621 25.46 9.57 25.94
C GLY A 621 26.51 10.26 25.06
N GLY A 622 26.70 11.55 25.34
CA GLY A 622 27.89 12.33 24.95
C GLY A 622 27.70 13.55 24.08
N GLY A 623 26.48 13.82 23.61
CA GLY A 623 26.24 14.99 22.76
C GLY A 623 25.28 16.01 23.32
N GLY A 624 25.13 17.08 22.54
CA GLY A 624 24.20 18.17 22.81
C GLY A 624 22.85 17.92 22.14
N GLY A 625 21.80 18.11 22.91
CA GLY A 625 20.41 17.93 22.53
C GLY A 625 19.59 19.09 23.03
N GLY A 626 18.33 19.13 22.61
CA GLY A 626 17.45 20.18 23.06
C GLY A 626 16.06 20.09 22.48
N GLY A 627 15.18 20.92 23.02
CA GLY A 627 13.78 21.01 22.65
C GLY A 627 13.06 22.13 23.38
N ALA A 628 11.72 22.14 23.33
CA ALA A 628 10.89 23.09 24.04
C ALA A 628 9.65 22.42 24.64
N PHE A 629 9.14 23.01 25.73
CA PHE A 629 8.03 22.50 26.54
C PHE A 629 7.10 23.63 27.00
#